data_AF-A0A7T5EID9-F1
#
_entry.id   AF-A0A7T5EID9-F1
#
_cell.length_a   1.000
_cell.length_b   1.000
_cell.length_c   1.000
_cell.angle_alpha   90.00
_cell.angle_beta   90.00
_cell.angle_gamma   90.00
#
_symmetry.space_group_name_H-M   'P 1'
#
loop_
_entity.id
_entity.type
_entity.pdbx_description
1 polymer ?
#
loop_
_entity_poly.entity_id
_entity_poly.type
_entity_poly.pdbx_seq_one_letter_code
_entity_poly.pdbx_strand_id
1 'polypeptide(L)' 'MQTENRKEKKPSIAPGMNTHDPLEEKATPAEIEKGDATRVTRLFLDRTPDN' A
#
# COMPACT_ATOMS: atom_id res chain seq x y z
N MET A 1 20.38 -32.72 -22.53
CA MET A 1 19.47 -31.65 -23.00
C MET A 1 18.53 -31.33 -21.85
N GLN A 2 18.80 -30.29 -21.07
CA GLN A 2 17.88 -29.85 -20.00
C GLN A 2 17.02 -28.73 -20.57
N THR A 3 15.72 -29.00 -20.69
CA THR A 3 14.73 -28.03 -21.13
C THR A 3 14.38 -27.11 -19.96
N GLU A 4 15.01 -25.93 -19.92
CA GLU A 4 14.69 -24.86 -18.98
C GLU A 4 13.26 -24.38 -19.23
N ASN A 5 12.33 -24.86 -18.41
CA ASN A 5 10.93 -24.46 -18.42
C ASN A 5 10.84 -23.04 -17.84
N ARG A 6 11.05 -22.02 -18.69
CA ARG A 6 10.91 -20.61 -18.35
C ARG A 6 9.45 -20.32 -17.99
N LYS A 7 9.09 -20.49 -16.71
CA LYS A 7 7.84 -19.94 -16.17
C LYS A 7 7.82 -18.46 -16.52
N GLU A 8 6.89 -18.05 -17.36
CA GLU A 8 6.68 -16.64 -17.70
C GLU A 8 6.47 -15.85 -16.40
N LYS A 9 7.49 -15.12 -15.96
CA LYS A 9 7.35 -14.19 -14.83
C LYS A 9 6.49 -13.05 -15.32
N LYS A 10 5.19 -13.14 -15.02
CA LYS A 10 4.30 -11.99 -15.15
C LYS A 10 4.86 -10.83 -14.33
N PRO A 11 4.77 -9.60 -14.82
CA PRO A 11 5.14 -8.43 -14.02
C PRO A 11 4.37 -8.46 -12.70
N SER A 12 5.08 -8.34 -11.59
CA SER A 12 4.55 -8.30 -10.23
C SER A 12 4.95 -6.99 -9.59
N ILE A 13 4.10 -6.43 -8.74
CA ILE A 13 4.43 -5.25 -7.95
C ILE A 13 5.61 -5.63 -7.03
N ALA A 14 6.66 -4.81 -7.02
CA ALA A 14 7.81 -5.06 -6.17
C ALA A 14 7.41 -4.94 -4.69
N PRO A 15 7.96 -5.80 -3.80
CA PRO A 15 7.75 -5.64 -2.36
C PRO A 15 8.12 -4.22 -1.92
N GLY A 16 7.21 -3.54 -1.21
CA GLY A 16 7.42 -2.16 -0.77
C GLY A 16 7.00 -1.06 -1.76
N MET A 17 6.58 -1.41 -2.99
CA MET A 17 5.81 -0.47 -3.80
C MET A 17 4.39 -0.37 -3.25
N ASN A 18 4.12 0.64 -2.43
CA ASN A 18 2.76 1.03 -2.07
C ASN A 18 2.08 1.67 -3.28
N THR A 19 1.41 0.87 -4.09
CA THR A 19 0.59 1.36 -5.21
C THR A 19 -0.67 2.08 -4.72
N HIS A 20 -1.06 1.84 -3.47
CA HIS A 20 -2.06 2.58 -2.70
C HIS A 20 -1.47 2.79 -1.29
N ASP A 21 -1.78 3.92 -0.64
CA ASP A 21 -1.42 4.12 0.77
C ASP A 21 -2.40 3.35 1.68
N PRO A 22 -1.96 2.33 2.44
CA PRO A 22 -2.80 1.58 3.35
C PRO A 22 -3.32 2.41 4.53
N LEU A 23 -2.66 3.53 4.87
CA LEU A 23 -3.12 4.44 5.92
C LEU A 23 -4.37 5.24 5.52
N GLU A 24 -4.73 5.22 4.24
CA GLU A 24 -5.98 5.81 3.75
C GLU A 24 -7.20 4.91 3.94
N GLU A 25 -6.97 3.60 4.17
CA GLU A 25 -8.03 2.63 4.37
C GLU A 25 -8.75 2.88 5.69
N LYS A 26 -10.08 2.70 5.67
CA LYS A 26 -10.88 2.79 6.89
C LYS A 26 -10.95 1.42 7.53
N ALA A 27 -10.61 1.35 8.82
CA ALA A 27 -10.82 0.13 9.60
C ALA A 27 -12.32 -0.23 9.64
N THR A 28 -12.60 -1.52 9.49
CA THR A 28 -13.93 -2.10 9.65
C THR A 28 -14.32 -2.16 11.14
N PRO A 29 -15.61 -2.28 11.48
CA PRO A 29 -16.05 -2.42 12.87
C PRO A 29 -15.39 -3.60 13.59
N ALA A 30 -15.25 -4.75 12.92
CA ALA A 30 -14.65 -5.93 13.50
C ALA A 30 -13.15 -5.76 13.83
N GLU A 31 -12.40 -4.99 13.01
CA GLU A 31 -10.99 -4.67 13.29
C GLU A 31 -10.86 -3.71 14.46
N ILE A 32 -11.77 -2.74 14.57
CA ILE A 32 -11.82 -1.83 15.71
C ILE A 32 -12.11 -2.60 17.00
N GLU A 33 -13.10 -3.50 16.98
CA GLU A 33 -13.46 -4.34 18.14
C GLU A 33 -12.31 -5.26 18.59
N LYS A 34 -11.51 -5.77 17.65
CA LYS A 34 -10.34 -6.61 17.93
C LYS A 34 -9.11 -5.84 18.38
N GLY A 35 -9.09 -4.51 18.20
CA GLY A 35 -7.93 -3.67 18.46
C GLY A 35 -6.89 -3.65 17.32
N ASP A 36 -7.25 -4.17 16.14
CA ASP A 36 -6.40 -4.22 14.94
C ASP A 36 -6.43 -2.89 14.15
N ALA A 37 -6.78 -1.78 14.81
CA ALA A 37 -6.90 -0.46 14.22
C ALA A 37 -5.99 0.55 14.93
N THR A 38 -5.47 1.53 14.20
CA THR A 38 -4.67 2.63 14.75
C THR A 38 -5.19 3.97 14.26
N ARG A 39 -5.22 4.95 15.18
CA ARG A 39 -5.63 6.31 14.85
C ARG A 39 -4.52 7.02 14.07
N VAL A 40 -4.86 7.51 12.89
CA VAL A 40 -3.97 8.29 12.03
C VAL A 40 -4.46 9.72 11.85
N THR A 41 -3.59 10.63 11.43
CA THR A 41 -3.92 12.02 11.09
C THR A 41 -3.57 12.27 9.64
N ARG A 42 -4.52 12.79 8.86
CA ARG A 42 -4.27 13.21 7.48
C ARG A 42 -3.80 14.66 7.47
N LEU A 43 -2.58 14.89 7.01
CA LEU A 43 -2.01 16.22 6.83
C LEU A 43 -2.16 16.63 5.37
N PHE A 44 -2.85 17.75 5.14
CA PHE A 44 -2.89 18.40 3.82
C PHE A 44 -2.05 19.67 3.90
N LEU A 45 -1.11 19.81 2.98
CA LEU A 45 -0.20 20.95 2.93
C LEU A 45 -0.42 21.71 1.63
N ASP A 46 -1.13 22.83 1.73
CA ASP A 46 -1.32 23.76 0.62
C ASP A 46 -0.16 24.74 0.61
N ARG A 47 0.77 24.58 -0.35
CA ARG A 47 1.92 25.47 -0.52
C ARG A 47 1.69 26.35 -1.73
N THR A 48 1.74 27.66 -1.53
CA THR A 48 1.97 28.59 -2.63
C THR A 48 3.42 28.40 -3.12
N PRO A 49 3.67 28.27 -4.44
CA PRO A 49 5.04 28.16 -4.94
C PRO A 49 5.83 29.42 -4.57
N ASP A 50 7.07 29.23 -4.13
CA ASP A 50 8.00 30.34 -3.95
C ASP A 50 8.37 30.89 -5.34
N ASN A 51 8.30 32.22 -5.48
CA ASN A 51 8.50 32.97 -6.73
C ASN A 51 9.89 32.76 -7.34
#